data_AF-A0A1Q3IX20-F1
#
_entry.id   AF-A0A1Q3IX20-F1
#
_cell.length_a   1.000
_cell.length_b   1.000
_cell.length_c   1.000
_cell.angle_alpha   90.00
_cell.angle_beta   90.00
_cell.angle_gamma   90.00
#
_symmetry.space_group_name_H-M   'P 1'
#
loop_
_entity.id
_entity.type
_entity.pdbx_description
1 polymer ?
#
loop_
_entity_poly.entity_id
_entity_poly.type
_entity_poly.pdbx_seq_one_letter_code
_entity_poly.pdbx_strand_id
1 'polypeptide(L)'
;MVLINAGTASASEIVSGALQDHKRATVIGMTSFGKGSVQTIIPLGEKRGALRLTTARYYTPSGHSIQAQGIIPAIQVAQGDEANTPKLARPSEADLRGHLSGEPVPAKRASAPVIKPAPGKKYDDFQLSYALDLLHGKMTVASATTPPPAPASR
;
A
#
# COMPACT_ATOMS: atom_id res chain seq x y z
N MET A 1 -2.96 14.76 -0.09
CA MET A 1 -3.23 13.40 0.43
C MET A 1 -3.19 12.43 -0.75
N VAL A 2 -2.76 11.19 -0.53
CA VAL A 2 -2.72 10.14 -1.57
C VAL A 2 -3.38 8.88 -1.02
N LEU A 3 -4.38 8.34 -1.70
CA LEU A 3 -5.03 7.08 -1.35
C LEU A 3 -4.40 5.94 -2.18
N ILE A 4 -3.97 4.87 -1.51
CA ILE A 4 -3.35 3.69 -2.13
C ILE A 4 -4.02 2.39 -1.64
N ASN A 5 -3.84 1.33 -2.41
CA ASN A 5 -4.31 -0.02 -2.08
C ASN A 5 -3.38 -1.08 -2.67
N ALA A 6 -3.70 -2.36 -2.49
CA ALA A 6 -2.90 -3.48 -3.01
C ALA A 6 -2.77 -3.51 -4.55
N GLY A 7 -3.64 -2.81 -5.30
CA GLY A 7 -3.51 -2.64 -6.75
C GLY A 7 -2.55 -1.52 -7.17
N THR A 8 -2.08 -0.71 -6.22
CA THR A 8 -1.08 0.33 -6.48
C THR A 8 0.26 -0.33 -6.74
N ALA A 9 0.83 -0.17 -7.94
CA ALA A 9 2.05 -0.87 -8.33
C ALA A 9 2.99 0.02 -9.18
N SER A 10 4.29 -0.28 -9.16
CA SER A 10 5.30 0.33 -10.04
C SER A 10 5.39 1.85 -9.88
N ALA A 11 5.20 2.63 -10.94
CA ALA A 11 5.36 4.09 -10.92
C ALA A 11 4.52 4.78 -9.82
N SER A 12 3.31 4.29 -9.54
CA SER A 12 2.45 4.84 -8.48
C SER A 12 3.05 4.63 -7.08
N GLU A 13 3.83 3.57 -6.89
CA GLU A 13 4.56 3.30 -5.64
C GLU A 13 5.74 4.27 -5.49
N ILE A 14 6.45 4.55 -6.59
CA ILE A 14 7.54 5.53 -6.59
C ILE A 14 7.02 6.90 -6.19
N VAL A 15 5.91 7.34 -6.80
CA VAL A 15 5.31 8.65 -6.52
C VAL A 15 4.78 8.73 -5.09
N SER A 16 4.00 7.73 -4.65
CA SER A 16 3.45 7.75 -3.29
C SER A 16 4.53 7.66 -2.21
N GLY A 17 5.55 6.82 -2.42
CA GLY A 17 6.72 6.72 -1.54
C GLY A 17 7.52 8.02 -1.46
N ALA A 18 7.78 8.69 -2.59
CA ALA A 18 8.50 9.96 -2.60
C ALA A 18 7.71 11.08 -1.89
N LEU A 19 6.40 11.15 -2.12
CA LEU A 19 5.53 12.12 -1.45
C LEU A 19 5.47 11.88 0.07
N GLN A 20 5.43 10.60 0.50
CA GLN A 20 5.47 10.22 1.91
C GLN A 20 6.80 10.62 2.57
N ASP A 21 7.92 10.24 1.96
CA ASP A 21 9.25 10.44 2.53
C ASP A 21 9.61 11.92 2.66
N HIS A 22 9.22 12.73 1.68
CA HIS A 22 9.41 14.18 1.73
C HIS A 22 8.33 14.92 2.55
N LYS A 23 7.43 14.19 3.23
CA LYS A 23 6.31 14.76 3.99
C LYS A 23 5.45 15.74 3.16
N ARG A 24 5.32 15.48 1.86
CA ARG A 24 4.56 16.33 0.92
C ARG A 24 3.10 15.91 0.82
N ALA A 25 2.80 14.66 1.14
CA ALA A 25 1.43 14.20 1.30
C ALA A 25 1.35 13.07 2.34
N THR A 26 0.25 13.04 3.10
CA THR A 26 -0.14 11.87 3.88
C THR A 26 -0.66 10.79 2.92
N VAL A 27 -0.05 9.60 2.99
CA VAL A 27 -0.51 8.41 2.28
C VAL A 27 -1.44 7.61 3.19
N ILE A 28 -2.59 7.23 2.65
CA ILE A 28 -3.68 6.55 3.35
C ILE A 28 -4.16 5.34 2.56
N GLY A 29 -4.75 4.34 3.22
CA GLY A 29 -5.34 3.15 2.59
C GLY A 29 -4.62 1.88 3.04
N MET A 30 -4.26 0.99 2.12
CA MET A 30 -3.52 -0.25 2.43
C MET A 30 -2.19 -0.33 1.70
N THR A 31 -1.30 -1.17 2.22
CA THR A 31 0.00 -1.46 1.60
C THR A 31 -0.14 -1.76 0.12
N SER A 32 0.72 -1.14 -0.69
CA SER A 32 0.74 -1.31 -2.14
C SER A 32 1.35 -2.66 -2.56
N PHE A 33 1.33 -2.95 -3.85
CA PHE A 33 1.66 -4.26 -4.40
C PHE A 33 3.09 -4.74 -4.12
N GLY A 34 4.07 -3.84 -4.19
CA GLY A 34 5.49 -4.13 -3.97
C GLY A 34 6.30 -4.40 -5.25
N LYS A 35 5.89 -3.86 -6.40
CA LYS A 35 6.66 -4.02 -7.65
C LYS A 35 7.74 -2.94 -7.74
N GLY A 36 8.91 -3.26 -7.21
CA GLY A 36 10.05 -2.36 -7.10
C GLY A 36 11.20 -2.67 -8.06
N SER A 37 10.97 -3.31 -9.20
CA SER A 37 12.03 -3.71 -10.14
C SER A 37 11.86 -3.14 -11.55
N VAL A 38 12.98 -2.94 -12.24
CA VAL A 38 13.06 -2.49 -13.63
C VAL A 38 13.46 -3.67 -14.51
N GLN A 39 12.69 -3.91 -15.56
CA GLN A 39 12.98 -4.97 -16.54
C GLN A 39 13.36 -4.34 -17.87
N THR A 40 14.50 -4.74 -18.42
CA THR A 40 14.99 -4.32 -19.73
C THR A 40 14.85 -5.49 -20.71
N ILE A 41 14.45 -5.17 -21.94
CA ILE A 41 14.39 -6.13 -23.04
C ILE A 41 15.69 -6.01 -23.83
N ILE A 42 16.48 -7.08 -23.89
CA ILE A 42 17.77 -7.16 -24.58
C ILE A 42 17.58 -8.05 -25.83
N PRO A 43 17.59 -7.49 -27.05
CA PRO A 43 17.50 -8.28 -28.28
C PRO A 43 18.71 -9.19 -28.46
N LEU A 44 18.51 -10.43 -28.92
CA LEU A 44 19.60 -11.41 -29.14
C LEU A 44 20.09 -11.46 -30.60
N GLY A 45 19.79 -10.40 -31.37
CA GLY A 45 20.02 -10.31 -32.80
C GLY A 45 18.80 -10.71 -33.64
N GLU A 46 18.92 -10.55 -34.96
CA GLU A 46 17.81 -10.77 -35.88
C GLU A 46 17.23 -12.18 -35.78
N LYS A 47 15.91 -12.27 -35.61
CA LYS A 47 15.14 -13.52 -35.53
C LYS A 47 15.53 -14.46 -34.37
N ARG A 48 16.30 -14.02 -33.37
CA ARG A 48 16.71 -14.83 -32.20
C ARG A 48 15.93 -14.53 -30.91
N GLY A 49 14.89 -13.70 -30.98
CA GLY A 49 14.08 -13.30 -29.83
C GLY A 49 14.76 -12.26 -28.94
N ALA A 50 14.29 -12.14 -27.70
CA ALA A 50 14.79 -11.17 -26.74
C ALA A 50 14.77 -11.70 -25.30
N LEU A 51 15.72 -11.25 -24.49
CA LEU A 51 15.80 -11.55 -23.07
C LEU A 51 15.13 -10.43 -22.27
N ARG A 52 14.20 -10.77 -21.38
CA ARG A 52 13.67 -9.83 -20.38
C ARG A 52 14.42 -10.03 -19.07
N LEU A 53 15.26 -9.07 -18.71
CA LEU A 53 16.14 -9.14 -17.54
C LEU A 53 15.84 -8.01 -16.57
N THR A 54 15.77 -8.33 -15.28
CA THR A 54 15.73 -7.30 -14.24
C THR A 54 17.11 -6.64 -14.12
N THR A 55 17.16 -5.33 -14.32
CA THR A 55 18.42 -4.55 -14.36
C THR A 55 18.58 -3.59 -13.20
N ALA A 56 17.48 -3.24 -12.52
CA ALA A 56 17.53 -2.34 -11.37
C ALA A 56 16.37 -2.58 -10.38
N ARG A 57 16.50 -1.97 -9.20
CA ARG A 57 15.47 -1.86 -8.17
C ARG A 57 15.19 -0.40 -7.85
N TYR A 58 13.95 -0.10 -7.48
CA TYR A 58 13.51 1.20 -7.00
C TYR A 58 13.58 1.29 -5.48
N TYR A 59 14.15 2.40 -5.03
CA TYR A 59 14.22 2.79 -3.63
C TYR A 59 13.50 4.12 -3.46
N THR A 60 12.81 4.27 -2.33
CA THR A 60 12.23 5.56 -1.96
C THR A 60 13.35 6.53 -1.55
N PRO A 61 13.12 7.87 -1.51
CA PRO A 61 14.15 8.85 -1.12
C PRO A 61 14.80 8.59 0.24
N SER A 62 14.09 7.95 1.17
CA SER A 62 14.63 7.54 2.47
C SER A 62 15.43 6.22 2.45
N GLY A 63 15.64 5.62 1.27
CA GLY A 63 16.45 4.42 1.07
C GLY A 63 15.70 3.10 1.26
N HIS A 64 14.37 3.08 1.28
CA HIS A 64 13.62 1.83 1.41
C HIS A 64 13.36 1.17 0.06
N SER A 65 13.67 -0.13 -0.07
CA SER A 65 13.31 -0.92 -1.26
C SER A 65 11.79 -1.10 -1.35
N ILE A 66 11.22 -0.85 -2.53
CA ILE A 66 9.79 -1.12 -2.79
C ILE A 66 9.55 -2.61 -3.06
N GLN A 67 10.55 -3.32 -3.59
CA GLN A 67 10.43 -4.70 -4.06
C GLN A 67 9.97 -5.65 -2.94
N ALA A 68 8.90 -6.40 -3.20
CA ALA A 68 8.28 -7.39 -2.30
C ALA A 68 7.77 -6.82 -0.97
N GLN A 69 7.69 -5.50 -0.82
CA GLN A 69 7.20 -4.83 0.39
C GLN A 69 6.06 -3.86 0.10
N GLY A 70 6.22 -3.05 -0.95
CA GLY A 70 5.33 -1.95 -1.26
C GLY A 70 5.56 -0.71 -0.37
N ILE A 71 4.69 0.27 -0.56
CA ILE A 71 4.59 1.48 0.24
C ILE A 71 3.57 1.21 1.34
N ILE A 72 4.05 1.25 2.58
CA ILE A 72 3.19 1.17 3.76
C ILE A 72 2.65 2.59 4.04
N PRO A 73 1.32 2.80 4.00
CA PRO A 73 0.73 4.11 4.23
C PRO A 73 0.88 4.51 5.69
N ALA A 74 0.98 5.82 5.94
CA ALA A 74 1.05 6.38 7.28
C ALA A 74 -0.26 6.16 8.07
N ILE A 75 -1.40 6.12 7.38
CA ILE A 75 -2.70 5.82 7.96
C ILE A 75 -3.25 4.58 7.25
N GLN A 76 -3.29 3.44 7.94
CA GLN A 76 -3.85 2.22 7.39
C GLN A 76 -5.36 2.19 7.59
N VAL A 77 -6.11 2.11 6.49
CA VAL A 77 -7.56 2.04 6.48
C VAL A 77 -7.94 0.83 5.64
N ALA A 78 -8.67 -0.10 6.23
CA ALA A 78 -9.13 -1.30 5.56
C ALA A 78 -10.43 -1.01 4.81
N GLN A 79 -10.57 -1.44 3.56
CA GLN A 79 -11.88 -1.46 2.90
C GLN A 79 -12.84 -2.37 3.71
N GLY A 80 -14.14 -2.07 3.74
CA GLY A 80 -15.11 -2.96 4.40
C GLY A 80 -14.89 -4.38 3.91
N ASP A 81 -14.76 -5.32 4.86
CA ASP A 81 -14.47 -6.76 4.66
C ASP A 81 -12.97 -7.15 4.72
N GLU A 82 -12.05 -6.19 4.76
CA GLU A 82 -10.61 -6.43 4.62
C GLU A 82 -9.93 -7.18 5.77
N ALA A 83 -10.65 -7.50 6.84
CA ALA A 83 -10.16 -8.31 7.96
C ALA A 83 -10.43 -9.82 7.78
N ASN A 84 -11.28 -10.22 6.83
CA ASN A 84 -11.72 -11.61 6.64
C ASN A 84 -11.49 -12.16 5.24
N THR A 85 -10.85 -11.39 4.34
CA THR A 85 -10.45 -11.92 3.05
C THR A 85 -9.17 -12.74 3.25
N PRO A 86 -9.18 -14.07 2.97
CA PRO A 86 -7.95 -14.86 3.01
C PRO A 86 -6.92 -14.21 2.07
N LYS A 87 -5.63 -14.31 2.41
CA LYS A 87 -4.49 -13.70 1.70
C LYS A 87 -4.51 -13.83 0.16
N LEU A 88 -5.33 -14.70 -0.41
CA LEU A 88 -5.61 -14.79 -1.85
C LEU A 88 -6.29 -13.55 -2.48
N ALA A 89 -6.93 -12.67 -1.71
CA ALA A 89 -7.65 -11.54 -2.30
C ALA A 89 -6.81 -10.28 -2.53
N ARG A 90 -5.55 -10.25 -2.09
CA ARG A 90 -4.63 -9.13 -2.33
C ARG A 90 -3.29 -9.68 -2.78
N PRO A 91 -3.14 -9.99 -4.08
CA PRO A 91 -1.85 -10.42 -4.57
C PRO A 91 -0.83 -9.33 -4.27
N SER A 92 0.27 -9.70 -3.64
CA SER A 92 1.46 -8.86 -3.52
C SER A 92 2.56 -9.42 -4.43
N GLU A 93 3.57 -8.61 -4.72
CA GLU A 93 4.76 -9.08 -5.44
C GLU A 93 5.42 -10.27 -4.72
N ALA A 94 5.41 -10.29 -3.37
CA ALA A 94 5.98 -11.38 -2.58
C ALA A 94 5.22 -12.72 -2.71
N ASP A 95 3.95 -12.68 -3.09
CA ASP A 95 3.13 -13.88 -3.30
C ASP A 95 3.30 -14.46 -4.71
N LEU A 96 3.92 -13.73 -5.63
CA LEU A 96 4.11 -14.20 -7.01
C LEU A 96 5.18 -15.29 -7.08
N ARG A 97 4.90 -16.31 -7.90
CA ARG A 97 5.88 -17.35 -8.23
C ARG A 97 7.07 -16.72 -8.95
N GLY A 98 8.28 -16.96 -8.44
CA GLY A 98 9.51 -16.46 -9.04
C GLY A 98 9.75 -14.96 -8.83
N HIS A 99 9.10 -14.36 -7.83
CA HIS A 99 9.37 -12.98 -7.44
C HIS A 99 10.82 -12.80 -6.97
N LEU A 100 11.30 -11.56 -7.05
CA LEU A 100 12.58 -11.19 -6.44
C LEU A 100 12.36 -10.87 -4.97
N SER A 101 13.20 -11.44 -4.10
CA SER A 101 13.19 -11.11 -2.68
C SER A 101 13.41 -9.62 -2.44
N GLY A 102 12.71 -9.10 -1.43
CA GLY A 102 12.89 -7.76 -0.89
C GLY A 102 13.98 -7.72 0.18
N GLU A 103 14.31 -6.51 0.62
CA GLU A 103 15.21 -6.29 1.76
C GLU A 103 14.45 -6.37 3.10
N PRO A 104 15.14 -6.51 4.25
CA PRO A 104 14.49 -6.46 5.56
C PRO A 104 13.90 -5.08 5.85
N VAL A 105 12.71 -5.02 6.45
CA VAL A 105 12.04 -3.77 6.85
C VAL A 105 12.21 -3.54 8.36
N PRO A 106 12.43 -2.30 8.81
CA PRO A 106 12.33 -1.98 10.24
C PRO A 106 10.94 -2.32 10.79
N ALA A 107 10.88 -3.13 11.86
CA ALA A 107 9.64 -3.66 12.46
C ALA A 107 8.58 -2.59 12.81
N LYS A 108 9.01 -1.34 13.04
CA LYS A 108 8.15 -0.20 13.37
C LYS A 108 7.19 0.21 12.25
N ARG A 109 7.53 -0.02 10.97
CA ARG A 109 6.63 0.28 9.84
C ARG A 109 5.59 -0.83 9.60
N ALA A 110 5.92 -2.08 9.91
CA ALA A 110 5.07 -3.24 9.62
C ALA A 110 3.85 -3.40 10.55
N SER A 111 3.78 -2.65 11.66
CA SER A 111 2.84 -2.88 12.78
C SER A 111 1.85 -1.74 13.05
N ALA A 112 1.68 -0.81 12.11
CA ALA A 112 0.71 0.28 12.31
C ALA A 112 -0.74 -0.24 12.39
N PRO A 113 -1.57 0.30 13.30
CA PRO A 113 -2.95 -0.13 13.49
C PRO A 113 -3.78 0.14 12.22
N VAL A 114 -4.63 -0.83 11.87
CA VAL A 114 -5.52 -0.73 10.71
C VAL A 114 -6.91 -0.30 11.16
N ILE A 115 -7.37 0.85 10.65
CA ILE A 115 -8.70 1.38 10.88
C ILE A 115 -9.70 0.58 10.05
N LYS A 116 -10.77 0.12 10.68
CA LYS A 116 -11.81 -0.71 10.03
C LYS A 116 -13.16 -0.02 10.13
N PRO A 117 -14.09 -0.28 9.19
CA PRO A 117 -15.44 0.21 9.32
C PRO A 117 -16.15 -0.37 10.54
N ALA A 118 -17.03 0.44 11.14
CA ALA A 118 -17.87 0.01 12.25
C ALA A 118 -18.76 -1.18 11.83
N PRO A 119 -18.90 -2.23 12.67
CA PRO A 119 -19.76 -3.37 12.38
C PRO A 119 -21.20 -2.92 12.05
N GLY A 120 -21.79 -3.53 11.02
CA GLY A 120 -23.19 -3.29 10.62
C GLY A 120 -23.44 -2.02 9.81
N LYS A 121 -22.46 -1.12 9.67
CA LYS A 121 -22.56 0.04 8.79
C LYS A 121 -22.05 -0.33 7.40
N LYS A 122 -22.91 -0.21 6.39
CA LYS A 122 -22.52 -0.38 4.99
C LYS A 122 -21.84 0.88 4.48
N TYR A 123 -20.76 0.69 3.74
CA TYR A 123 -20.05 1.73 3.03
C TYR A 123 -19.89 1.27 1.58
N ASP A 124 -20.14 2.15 0.62
CA ASP A 124 -19.82 1.87 -0.78
C ASP A 124 -18.29 1.82 -0.96
N ASP A 125 -17.60 2.77 -0.32
CA ASP A 125 -16.14 2.81 -0.24
C ASP A 125 -15.70 3.42 1.10
N PHE A 126 -15.28 2.56 2.04
CA PHE A 126 -14.88 3.03 3.37
C PHE A 126 -13.54 3.78 3.33
N GLN A 127 -12.56 3.29 2.57
CA GLN A 127 -11.26 3.94 2.43
C GLN A 127 -11.39 5.34 1.85
N LEU A 128 -12.17 5.50 0.78
CA LEU A 128 -12.38 6.78 0.12
C LEU A 128 -13.18 7.74 1.00
N SER A 129 -14.30 7.29 1.59
CA SER A 129 -15.10 8.14 2.48
C SER A 129 -14.29 8.62 3.67
N TYR A 130 -13.50 7.72 4.27
CA TYR A 130 -12.58 8.06 5.34
C TYR A 130 -11.52 9.09 4.88
N ALA A 131 -10.90 8.87 3.72
CA ALA A 131 -9.92 9.80 3.18
C ALA A 131 -10.53 11.20 2.95
N LEU A 132 -11.74 11.29 2.39
CA LEU A 132 -12.43 12.55 2.14
C LEU A 132 -12.81 13.29 3.43
N ASP A 133 -13.30 12.57 4.44
CA ASP A 133 -13.66 13.19 5.72
C ASP A 133 -12.43 13.72 6.46
N LEU A 134 -11.27 13.04 6.34
CA LEU A 134 -9.99 13.54 6.85
C LEU A 134 -9.51 14.76 6.06
N LEU A 135 -9.60 14.73 4.73
CA LEU A 135 -9.18 15.83 3.85
C LEU A 135 -10.00 17.10 4.09
N HIS A 136 -11.30 16.95 4.32
CA HIS A 136 -12.21 18.07 4.62
C HIS A 136 -12.21 18.49 6.10
N GLY A 137 -11.36 17.90 6.93
CA GLY A 137 -11.24 18.27 8.34
C GLY A 137 -12.45 17.89 9.21
N LYS A 138 -13.33 17.01 8.73
CA LYS A 138 -14.48 16.50 9.51
C LYS A 138 -14.04 15.52 10.60
N MET A 139 -12.81 14.99 10.50
CA MET A 139 -12.18 14.19 11.54
C MET A 139 -10.66 14.43 11.58
N THR A 140 -10.03 14.04 12.68
CA THR A 140 -8.58 14.15 12.88
C THR A 140 -7.95 12.78 13.12
N VAL A 141 -6.66 12.65 12.80
CA VAL A 141 -5.91 11.38 12.95
C VAL A 141 -5.80 10.93 14.42
N ALA A 142 -5.88 11.86 15.39
CA ALA A 142 -5.93 11.53 16.81
C ALA A 142 -7.25 10.82 17.19
N SER A 143 -8.35 11.18 16.56
CA SER A 143 -9.67 10.53 16.74
C SER A 143 -9.73 9.14 16.08
N ALA A 144 -8.82 8.86 15.14
CA ALA A 144 -8.79 7.63 14.35
C ALA A 144 -8.21 6.42 15.08
N THR A 145 -7.43 6.66 16.13
CA THR A 145 -6.81 5.61 16.96
C THR A 145 -7.72 5.18 18.11
N THR A 146 -8.87 5.83 18.30
CA THR A 146 -9.89 5.41 19.27
C THR A 146 -10.98 4.62 18.53
N PRO A 147 -11.24 3.34 18.90
CA PRO A 147 -12.40 2.64 18.38
C PRO A 147 -13.68 3.44 18.69
N PRO A 148 -14.70 3.44 17.82
CA PRO A 148 -15.97 4.08 18.13
C PRO A 148 -16.52 3.49 19.45
N PRO A 149 -17.12 4.32 20.33
CA PRO A 149 -17.69 3.81 21.56
C PRO A 149 -18.74 2.74 21.24
N ALA A 150 -18.68 1.62 21.97
CA ALA A 150 -19.61 0.52 21.82
C ALA A 150 -21.05 1.02 21.98
N PRO A 151 -22.03 0.49 21.24
CA PRO A 151 -23.42 0.87 21.39
C PRO A 151 -23.86 0.58 22.83
N ALA A 152 -24.41 1.59 23.50
CA ALA A 152 -24.97 1.46 24.83
C ALA A 152 -26.09 0.40 24.80
N SER A 153 -25.89 -0.68 25.53
CA SER A 153 -26.91 -1.68 25.81
C SER A 153 -28.08 -1.01 26.52
N ARG A 154 -29.24 -0.99 25.87
CA ARG A 154 -30.55 -0.71 26.48
C ARG A 154 -31.19 -2.02 26.90
#